data_AF-A0A7D5ME14-F1
#
_entry.id   AF-A0A7D5ME14-F1
#
_cell.length_a   1.000
_cell.length_b   1.000
_cell.length_c   1.000
_cell.angle_alpha   90.00
_cell.angle_beta   90.00
_cell.angle_gamma   90.00
#
_symmetry.space_group_name_H-M   'P 1'
#
loop_
_entity.id
_entity.type
_entity.pdbx_description
1 polymer ?
#
loop_
_entity_poly.entity_id
_entity_poly.type
_entity_poly.pdbx_seq_one_letter_code
_entity_poly.pdbx_strand_id
1 'polypeptide(L)'
;MKPKLNKSRALSTVLTTVIILVASVVLGSGVVLYGASLFQGGTQTESISVSGAKVWVHSTDTNGIAIGAAKIRNTGDKVVSVDKIQIRGTDVPFTQWFPDTTISSATFQQSLNHTGWAATSGTGSMARQVNNPVCPAGADFISIDLVSTETTTEGICADPGNGPVALTPGQAAVIYFKLNNGTLTSLDSGASASVNIFAGKTGAPQSVTVEGKS
;
A
#
# COMPACT_ATOMS: atom_id res chain seq x y z
N MET A 1 65.25 -20.07 55.91
CA MET A 1 64.12 -20.78 55.28
C MET A 1 63.61 -19.92 54.13
N LYS A 2 63.89 -20.28 52.87
CA LYS A 2 63.50 -19.48 51.69
C LYS A 2 62.02 -19.75 51.39
N PRO A 3 61.12 -18.76 51.36
CA PRO A 3 59.72 -19.01 51.04
C PRO A 3 59.62 -19.43 49.57
N LYS A 4 59.16 -20.66 49.31
CA LYS A 4 58.74 -21.09 47.97
C LYS A 4 57.52 -20.26 47.59
N LEU A 5 57.69 -19.24 46.75
CA LEU A 5 56.54 -18.57 46.12
C LEU A 5 55.80 -19.61 45.27
N ASN A 6 54.55 -19.86 45.64
CA ASN A 6 53.69 -20.80 44.95
C ASN A 6 53.30 -20.20 43.59
N LYS A 7 53.98 -20.63 42.53
CA LYS A 7 53.92 -20.08 41.15
C LYS A 7 52.50 -20.03 40.57
N SER A 8 51.57 -20.83 41.11
CA SER A 8 50.15 -20.86 40.77
C SER A 8 49.34 -19.65 41.23
N ARG A 9 49.73 -18.95 42.32
CA ARG A 9 48.98 -17.77 42.82
C ARG A 9 49.14 -16.55 41.91
N ALA A 10 50.34 -16.35 41.33
CA ALA A 10 50.57 -15.28 40.35
C ALA A 10 49.79 -15.54 39.04
N LEU A 11 49.76 -16.79 38.57
CA LEU A 11 49.01 -17.19 37.37
C LEU A 11 47.49 -17.07 37.52
N SER A 12 46.93 -17.40 38.69
CA SER A 12 45.48 -17.27 38.94
C SER A 12 45.01 -15.81 38.88
N THR A 13 45.85 -14.87 39.34
CA THR A 13 45.49 -13.44 39.31
C THR A 13 45.44 -12.94 37.88
N VAL A 14 46.44 -13.30 37.06
CA VAL A 14 46.49 -12.96 35.63
C VAL A 14 45.30 -13.56 34.88
N LEU A 15 44.98 -14.84 35.12
CA LEU A 15 43.86 -15.50 34.46
C LEU A 15 42.52 -14.82 34.77
N THR A 16 42.30 -14.45 36.04
CA THR A 16 41.07 -13.74 36.45
C THR A 16 40.98 -12.37 35.77
N THR A 17 42.08 -11.63 35.65
CA THR A 17 42.08 -10.33 34.94
C THR A 17 41.80 -10.48 33.45
N VAL A 18 42.29 -11.53 32.79
CA VAL A 18 42.00 -11.82 31.38
C VAL A 18 40.53 -12.18 31.19
N ILE A 19 39.97 -13.02 32.06
CA ILE A 19 38.54 -13.38 32.01
C ILE A 19 37.66 -12.13 32.13
N ILE A 20 37.96 -11.25 33.08
CA ILE A 20 37.19 -10.01 33.28
C ILE A 20 37.35 -9.08 32.06
N LEU A 21 38.57 -8.92 31.54
CA LEU A 21 38.81 -8.11 30.34
C LEU A 21 38.01 -8.62 29.15
N VAL A 22 38.09 -9.91 28.86
CA VAL A 22 37.36 -10.51 27.73
C VAL A 22 35.86 -10.41 27.94
N ALA A 23 35.36 -10.72 29.14
CA ALA A 23 33.93 -10.60 29.46
C ALA A 23 33.44 -9.15 29.29
N SER A 24 34.22 -8.15 29.71
CA SER A 24 33.85 -6.74 29.57
C SER A 24 33.75 -6.28 28.12
N VAL A 25 34.66 -6.74 27.24
CA VAL A 25 34.64 -6.41 25.82
C VAL A 25 33.50 -7.11 25.09
N VAL A 26 33.22 -8.37 25.44
CA VAL A 26 32.12 -9.14 24.84
C VAL A 26 30.76 -8.55 25.24
N LEU A 27 30.57 -8.23 26.53
CA LEU A 27 29.33 -7.58 26.98
C LEU A 27 29.20 -6.17 26.39
N GLY A 28 30.28 -5.38 26.39
CA GLY A 28 30.26 -4.03 25.82
C GLY A 28 29.88 -4.01 24.34
N SER A 29 30.47 -4.88 23.52
CA SER A 29 30.14 -4.97 22.10
C SER A 29 28.72 -5.46 21.85
N GLY A 30 28.21 -6.41 22.64
CA GLY A 30 26.83 -6.88 22.55
C GLY A 30 25.79 -5.78 22.78
N VAL A 31 25.97 -4.96 23.83
CA VAL A 31 25.05 -3.86 24.14
C VAL A 31 25.10 -2.77 23.07
N VAL A 32 26.29 -2.46 22.53
CA VAL A 32 26.45 -1.48 21.46
C VAL A 32 25.77 -1.95 20.17
N LEU A 33 25.97 -3.21 19.77
CA LEU A 33 25.33 -3.77 18.58
C LEU A 33 23.80 -3.84 18.73
N TYR A 34 23.31 -4.19 19.91
CA TYR A 34 21.88 -4.20 20.21
C TYR A 34 21.29 -2.79 20.24
N GLY A 35 21.99 -1.82 20.84
CA GLY A 35 21.59 -0.42 20.82
C GLY A 35 21.54 0.12 19.38
N ALA A 36 22.58 -0.12 18.59
CA ALA A 36 22.64 0.28 17.20
C ALA A 36 21.52 -0.33 16.35
N SER A 37 21.19 -1.62 16.55
CA SER A 37 20.10 -2.28 15.83
C SER A 37 18.73 -1.74 16.24
N LEU A 38 18.51 -1.41 17.52
CA LEU A 38 17.30 -0.75 17.98
C LEU A 38 17.14 0.65 17.38
N PHE A 39 18.22 1.44 17.31
CA PHE A 39 18.16 2.76 16.67
C PHE A 39 17.92 2.64 15.16
N GLN A 40 18.62 1.75 14.45
CA GLN A 40 18.40 1.52 13.02
C GLN A 40 16.99 0.97 12.71
N GLY A 41 16.44 0.13 13.58
CA GLY A 41 15.07 -0.36 13.46
C GLY A 41 14.04 0.72 13.79
N GLY A 42 14.35 1.59 14.74
CA GLY A 42 13.47 2.68 15.21
C GLY A 42 13.41 3.88 14.27
N THR A 43 14.42 4.11 13.42
CA THR A 43 14.42 5.19 12.43
C THR A 43 13.73 4.83 11.12
N GLN A 44 13.50 3.54 10.84
CA GLN A 44 12.80 3.12 9.63
C GLN A 44 11.30 3.41 9.78
N THR A 45 10.80 4.33 8.97
CA THR A 45 9.41 4.77 9.06
C THR A 45 8.51 4.01 8.08
N GLU A 46 7.29 3.67 8.51
CA GLU A 46 6.18 3.36 7.60
C GLU A 46 5.54 4.69 7.24
N SER A 47 5.48 5.00 5.95
CA SER A 47 4.84 6.22 5.49
C SER A 47 4.26 5.99 4.11
N ILE A 48 3.02 6.42 3.92
CA ILE A 48 2.35 6.41 2.62
C ILE A 48 1.94 7.81 2.24
N SER A 49 2.05 8.11 0.95
CA SER A 49 1.53 9.32 0.36
C SER A 49 0.42 8.96 -0.62
N VAL A 50 -0.75 9.56 -0.43
CA VAL A 50 -1.88 9.43 -1.35
C VAL A 50 -1.93 10.68 -2.22
N SER A 51 -1.62 10.52 -3.52
CA SER A 51 -1.42 11.64 -4.46
C SER A 51 -2.69 12.01 -5.22
N GLY A 52 -3.86 11.65 -4.69
CA GLY A 52 -5.16 11.89 -5.29
C GLY A 52 -6.04 10.66 -5.23
N ALA A 53 -7.28 10.87 -4.81
CA ALA A 53 -8.36 9.90 -4.88
C ALA A 53 -9.55 10.51 -5.63
N LYS A 54 -10.25 9.69 -6.39
CA LYS A 54 -11.49 10.08 -7.09
C LYS A 54 -12.54 9.01 -6.86
N VAL A 55 -13.80 9.45 -6.82
CA VAL A 55 -14.95 8.57 -6.67
C VAL A 55 -16.02 9.01 -7.66
N TRP A 56 -16.57 8.02 -8.35
CA TRP A 56 -17.62 8.17 -9.35
C TRP A 56 -18.82 7.34 -8.95
N VAL A 57 -20.01 7.91 -9.09
CA VAL A 57 -21.29 7.21 -8.88
C VAL A 57 -22.02 7.08 -10.20
N HIS A 58 -22.73 5.96 -10.36
CA HIS A 58 -23.56 5.75 -11.53
C HIS A 58 -24.79 6.68 -11.44
N SER A 59 -24.90 7.65 -12.34
CA SER A 59 -25.91 8.71 -12.22
C SER A 59 -27.35 8.21 -12.41
N THR A 60 -27.54 7.12 -13.16
CA THR A 60 -28.88 6.57 -13.47
C THR A 60 -29.24 5.31 -12.68
N ASP A 61 -28.31 4.75 -11.90
CA ASP A 61 -28.58 3.55 -11.12
C ASP A 61 -29.02 3.90 -9.71
N THR A 62 -30.10 3.25 -9.25
CA THR A 62 -30.66 3.43 -7.91
C THR A 62 -30.08 2.43 -6.91
N ASN A 63 -29.40 1.37 -7.39
CA ASN A 63 -28.78 0.35 -6.55
C ASN A 63 -27.53 0.83 -5.80
N GLY A 64 -27.09 2.08 -6.05
CA GLY A 64 -26.01 2.72 -5.31
C GLY A 64 -24.65 2.11 -5.62
N ILE A 65 -24.34 2.10 -6.91
CA ILE A 65 -23.06 1.64 -7.43
C ILE A 65 -22.10 2.81 -7.54
N ALA A 66 -20.94 2.64 -6.92
CA ALA A 66 -19.85 3.60 -6.98
C ALA A 66 -18.52 2.91 -7.29
N ILE A 67 -17.66 3.62 -8.01
CA ILE A 67 -16.29 3.23 -8.28
C ILE A 67 -15.41 4.32 -7.69
N GLY A 68 -14.27 3.98 -7.14
CA GLY A 68 -13.23 4.97 -6.91
C GLY A 68 -11.86 4.45 -7.26
N ALA A 69 -10.92 5.38 -7.25
CA ALA A 69 -9.54 5.14 -7.57
C ALA A 69 -8.67 5.97 -6.63
N ALA A 70 -7.56 5.41 -6.20
CA ALA A 70 -6.59 6.11 -5.38
C ALA A 70 -5.16 5.81 -5.82
N LYS A 71 -4.34 6.85 -5.87
CA LYS A 71 -2.90 6.75 -6.16
C LYS A 71 -2.13 6.75 -4.86
N ILE A 72 -1.39 5.68 -4.59
CA ILE A 72 -0.66 5.48 -3.34
C ILE A 72 0.82 5.29 -3.66
N ARG A 73 1.70 5.90 -2.88
CA ARG A 73 3.15 5.68 -2.96
C ARG A 73 3.68 5.40 -1.57
N ASN A 74 4.56 4.41 -1.46
CA ASN A 74 5.34 4.20 -0.25
C ASN A 74 6.47 5.25 -0.19
N THR A 75 6.36 6.16 0.76
CA THR A 75 7.35 7.22 1.03
C THR A 75 8.19 6.91 2.28
N GLY A 76 7.98 5.76 2.91
CA GLY A 76 8.77 5.28 4.04
C GLY A 76 10.00 4.50 3.61
N ASP A 77 10.72 3.99 4.61
CA ASP A 77 12.02 3.32 4.45
C ASP A 77 11.90 1.79 4.40
N LYS A 78 10.71 1.25 4.65
CA LYS A 78 10.43 -0.20 4.61
C LYS A 78 9.15 -0.53 3.86
N VAL A 79 8.97 -1.81 3.55
CA VAL A 79 7.77 -2.31 2.86
C VAL A 79 6.53 -2.00 3.70
N VAL A 80 5.50 -1.46 3.05
CA VAL A 80 4.21 -1.15 3.66
C VAL A 80 3.11 -1.91 2.91
N SER A 81 2.09 -2.38 3.64
CA SER A 81 0.97 -3.10 3.04
C SER A 81 -0.32 -2.32 3.22
N VAL A 82 -0.96 -1.92 2.12
CA VAL A 82 -2.28 -1.31 2.13
C VAL A 82 -3.30 -2.37 2.49
N ASP A 83 -3.89 -2.26 3.68
CA ASP A 83 -4.76 -3.27 4.28
C ASP A 83 -6.22 -2.84 4.37
N LYS A 84 -6.51 -1.54 4.29
CA LYS A 84 -7.90 -1.07 4.39
C LYS A 84 -8.17 0.18 3.57
N ILE A 85 -9.31 0.17 2.89
CA ILE A 85 -9.88 1.33 2.20
C ILE A 85 -11.29 1.50 2.73
N GLN A 86 -11.59 2.70 3.22
CA GLN A 86 -12.86 3.06 3.82
C GLN A 86 -13.46 4.26 3.10
N ILE A 87 -14.78 4.22 2.88
CA ILE A 87 -15.53 5.34 2.31
C ILE A 87 -16.74 5.59 3.18
N ARG A 88 -16.89 6.83 3.66
CA ARG A 88 -17.95 7.20 4.62
C ARG A 88 -18.03 6.26 5.85
N GLY A 89 -16.88 5.69 6.26
CA GLY A 89 -16.79 4.76 7.39
C GLY A 89 -17.10 3.29 7.05
N THR A 90 -17.48 2.97 5.81
CA THR A 90 -17.68 1.59 5.35
C THR A 90 -16.42 1.03 4.72
N ASP A 91 -16.00 -0.16 5.16
CA ASP A 91 -14.86 -0.90 4.60
C ASP A 91 -15.20 -1.45 3.21
N VAL A 92 -14.26 -1.30 2.26
CA VAL A 92 -14.35 -1.95 0.95
C VAL A 92 -13.62 -3.30 1.00
N PRO A 93 -14.30 -4.44 0.73
CA PRO A 93 -13.67 -5.76 0.67
C PRO A 93 -12.56 -5.86 -0.39
N PHE A 94 -11.53 -6.67 -0.13
CA PHE A 94 -10.41 -6.87 -1.07
C PHE A 94 -10.83 -7.44 -2.43
N THR A 95 -11.87 -8.27 -2.47
CA THR A 95 -12.44 -8.81 -3.72
C THR A 95 -13.02 -7.72 -4.63
N GLN A 96 -13.22 -6.52 -4.09
CA GLN A 96 -13.67 -5.34 -4.78
C GLN A 96 -12.54 -4.37 -5.10
N TRP A 97 -11.28 -4.73 -4.82
CA TRP A 97 -10.10 -3.93 -5.13
C TRP A 97 -9.43 -4.49 -6.37
N PHE A 98 -8.81 -3.60 -7.13
CA PHE A 98 -8.10 -3.92 -8.34
C PHE A 98 -6.82 -3.11 -8.34
N PRO A 99 -5.78 -3.62 -7.67
CA PRO A 99 -4.51 -2.93 -7.54
C PRO A 99 -3.63 -3.16 -8.76
N ASP A 100 -3.04 -2.09 -9.26
CA ASP A 100 -1.92 -2.13 -10.20
C ASP A 100 -0.67 -1.57 -9.52
N THR A 101 0.33 -2.44 -9.38
CA THR A 101 1.61 -2.14 -8.74
C THR A 101 2.76 -1.97 -9.75
N THR A 102 2.46 -2.14 -11.04
CA THR A 102 3.40 -2.11 -12.17
C THR A 102 3.33 -0.81 -12.99
N ILE A 103 2.90 0.27 -12.33
CA ILE A 103 2.69 1.58 -12.96
C ILE A 103 4.00 2.36 -13.18
N SER A 104 4.09 3.01 -14.34
CA SER A 104 5.16 3.95 -14.66
C SER A 104 4.99 5.29 -13.93
N SER A 105 6.07 6.08 -13.84
CA SER A 105 6.00 7.43 -13.28
C SER A 105 5.09 8.36 -14.09
N ALA A 106 5.00 8.18 -15.41
CA ALA A 106 4.11 8.94 -16.29
C ALA A 106 2.64 8.64 -15.95
N THR A 107 2.27 7.36 -15.87
CA THR A 107 0.91 6.91 -15.52
C THR A 107 0.51 7.36 -14.11
N PHE A 108 1.45 7.38 -13.16
CA PHE A 108 1.16 7.88 -11.81
C PHE A 108 0.88 9.39 -11.76
N GLN A 109 1.47 10.18 -12.66
CA GLN A 109 1.24 11.63 -12.72
C GLN A 109 -0.05 11.99 -13.46
N GLN A 110 -0.54 11.11 -14.34
CA GLN A 110 -1.80 11.31 -15.03
C GLN A 110 -2.99 11.43 -14.05
N SER A 111 -4.03 12.15 -14.49
CA SER A 111 -5.28 12.25 -13.73
C SER A 111 -5.99 10.91 -13.77
N LEU A 112 -6.53 10.49 -12.63
CA LEU A 112 -7.46 9.37 -12.57
C LEU A 112 -8.69 9.71 -13.41
N ASN A 113 -9.08 8.80 -14.29
CA ASN A 113 -10.23 8.93 -15.18
C ASN A 113 -11.22 7.79 -14.97
N HIS A 114 -12.50 8.07 -15.24
CA HIS A 114 -13.55 7.07 -15.25
C HIS A 114 -13.55 6.34 -16.59
N THR A 115 -13.57 5.01 -16.55
CA THR A 115 -13.42 4.16 -17.75
C THR A 115 -14.74 3.71 -18.36
N GLY A 116 -15.86 4.11 -17.75
CA GLY A 116 -17.19 3.70 -18.18
C GLY A 116 -17.78 2.58 -17.31
N TRP A 117 -19.08 2.37 -17.48
CA TRP A 117 -19.84 1.30 -16.83
C TRP A 117 -20.10 0.16 -17.83
N ALA A 118 -19.68 -1.07 -17.52
CA ALA A 118 -20.02 -2.24 -18.34
C ALA A 118 -21.47 -2.68 -18.05
N ALA A 119 -22.26 -2.80 -19.11
CA ALA A 119 -23.71 -3.06 -19.04
C ALA A 119 -24.12 -4.50 -18.64
N THR A 120 -23.20 -5.43 -18.41
CA THR A 120 -23.53 -6.88 -18.48
C THR A 120 -23.93 -7.56 -17.17
N SER A 121 -24.14 -6.83 -16.07
CA SER A 121 -24.92 -7.32 -14.93
C SER A 121 -25.21 -6.14 -14.02
N GLY A 122 -26.37 -6.11 -13.34
CA GLY A 122 -26.77 -5.08 -12.37
C GLY A 122 -25.89 -4.98 -11.11
N THR A 123 -24.60 -5.24 -11.28
CA THR A 123 -23.52 -5.29 -10.32
C THR A 123 -22.39 -4.37 -10.79
N GLY A 124 -22.67 -3.29 -11.53
CA GLY A 124 -21.74 -2.16 -11.64
C GLY A 124 -20.32 -2.55 -12.00
N SER A 125 -20.13 -3.19 -13.15
CA SER A 125 -18.80 -3.56 -13.58
C SER A 125 -18.10 -2.34 -14.17
N MET A 126 -16.83 -2.13 -13.81
CA MET A 126 -15.97 -1.21 -14.57
C MET A 126 -15.86 -1.73 -16.00
N ALA A 127 -15.94 -0.86 -17.00
CA ALA A 127 -16.01 -1.30 -18.39
C ALA A 127 -14.80 -2.18 -18.77
N ARG A 128 -15.10 -3.45 -19.11
CA ARG A 128 -14.20 -4.35 -19.82
C ARG A 128 -14.03 -3.81 -21.23
N GLN A 129 -12.86 -3.26 -21.58
CA GLN A 129 -12.48 -3.15 -22.98
C GLN A 129 -12.20 -4.56 -23.48
N VAL A 130 -13.24 -5.20 -23.99
CA VAL A 130 -13.11 -6.22 -25.02
C VAL A 130 -12.27 -5.60 -26.13
N ASN A 131 -11.07 -6.13 -26.37
CA ASN A 131 -10.10 -5.65 -27.38
C ASN A 131 -9.09 -4.59 -26.92
N ASN A 132 -8.71 -4.54 -25.63
CA ASN A 132 -7.45 -3.89 -25.27
C ASN A 132 -6.28 -4.87 -25.51
N PRO A 133 -5.34 -4.62 -26.46
CA PRO A 133 -4.20 -5.49 -26.74
C PRO A 133 -3.19 -5.59 -25.58
N VAL A 134 -3.35 -4.77 -24.53
CA VAL A 134 -2.46 -4.69 -23.38
C VAL A 134 -2.80 -5.72 -22.28
N CYS A 135 -4.06 -6.16 -22.17
CA CYS A 135 -4.49 -7.10 -21.12
C CYS A 135 -4.81 -8.48 -21.71
N PRO A 136 -4.27 -9.60 -21.17
CA PRO A 136 -4.58 -10.95 -21.66
C PRO A 136 -6.08 -11.25 -21.57
N ALA A 137 -6.66 -11.85 -22.61
CA ALA A 137 -8.04 -12.30 -22.58
C ALA A 137 -8.18 -13.46 -21.58
N GLY A 138 -8.95 -13.31 -20.49
CA GLY A 138 -9.37 -14.46 -19.68
C GLY A 138 -9.53 -14.34 -18.17
N ALA A 139 -9.38 -13.16 -17.54
CA ALA A 139 -9.74 -12.97 -16.13
C ALA A 139 -10.63 -11.73 -15.94
N ASP A 140 -11.18 -11.56 -14.74
CA ASP A 140 -11.94 -10.39 -14.28
C ASP A 140 -11.03 -9.15 -14.18
N PHE A 141 -10.40 -8.79 -15.30
CA PHE A 141 -9.53 -7.63 -15.37
C PHE A 141 -10.36 -6.38 -15.60
N ILE A 142 -10.00 -5.32 -14.89
CA ILE A 142 -10.31 -3.98 -15.35
C ILE A 142 -9.28 -3.63 -16.42
N SER A 143 -9.73 -3.05 -17.54
CA SER A 143 -8.89 -2.34 -18.50
C SER A 143 -9.23 -0.85 -18.42
N ILE A 144 -8.27 -0.03 -18.05
CA ILE A 144 -8.48 1.41 -17.87
C ILE A 144 -7.78 2.16 -18.97
N ASP A 145 -8.54 2.66 -19.94
CA ASP A 145 -8.00 3.55 -20.95
C ASP A 145 -7.69 4.92 -20.32
N LEU A 146 -6.40 5.21 -20.18
CA LEU A 146 -5.89 6.45 -19.60
C LEU A 146 -5.80 7.58 -20.63
N VAL A 147 -5.98 7.28 -21.92
CA VAL A 147 -5.82 8.25 -23.01
C VAL A 147 -7.01 8.08 -23.95
N SER A 148 -7.96 9.02 -23.92
CA SER A 148 -9.21 9.00 -24.70
C SER A 148 -9.05 9.11 -26.23
N THR A 149 -7.99 8.54 -26.80
CA THR A 149 -7.71 8.45 -28.22
C THR A 149 -7.39 6.99 -28.50
N GLU A 150 -8.19 6.35 -29.33
CA GLU A 150 -8.30 4.90 -29.59
C GLU A 150 -7.02 4.17 -30.08
N THR A 151 -5.81 4.65 -29.78
CA THR A 151 -4.56 4.16 -30.37
C THR A 151 -3.35 4.08 -29.43
N THR A 152 -3.47 4.24 -28.11
CA THR A 152 -2.27 4.14 -27.24
C THR A 152 -2.33 3.08 -26.14
N THR A 153 -1.22 2.36 -26.09
CA THR A 153 -0.79 1.17 -25.35
C THR A 153 -0.68 1.34 -23.82
N GLU A 154 -1.54 2.14 -23.18
CA GLU A 154 -1.50 2.39 -21.72
C GLU A 154 -2.85 2.06 -21.09
N GLY A 155 -3.03 0.78 -20.77
CA GLY A 155 -4.17 0.28 -20.01
C GLY A 155 -3.72 -0.27 -18.66
N ILE A 156 -4.43 0.07 -17.57
CA ILE A 156 -4.25 -0.65 -16.31
C ILE A 156 -4.97 -1.99 -16.42
N CYS A 157 -4.24 -3.09 -16.26
CA CYS A 157 -4.76 -4.45 -16.21
C CYS A 157 -4.67 -4.93 -14.75
N ALA A 158 -5.76 -4.87 -14.02
CA ALA A 158 -5.77 -5.25 -12.61
C ALA A 158 -6.79 -6.35 -12.34
N ASP A 159 -6.31 -7.44 -11.73
CA ASP A 159 -7.12 -8.53 -11.19
C ASP A 159 -7.79 -8.12 -9.86
N PRO A 160 -8.90 -8.76 -9.47
CA PRO A 160 -9.45 -8.59 -8.14
C PRO A 160 -8.41 -9.01 -7.09
N GLY A 161 -8.26 -8.16 -6.07
CA GLY A 161 -7.33 -8.38 -4.97
C GLY A 161 -7.76 -9.55 -4.08
N ASN A 162 -6.80 -10.38 -3.69
CA ASN A 162 -7.01 -11.48 -2.73
C ASN A 162 -6.46 -11.15 -1.33
N GLY A 163 -6.06 -9.90 -1.07
CA GLY A 163 -5.52 -9.46 0.21
C GLY A 163 -4.83 -8.10 0.15
N PRO A 164 -4.07 -7.76 1.21
CA PRO A 164 -3.35 -6.49 1.30
C PRO A 164 -2.35 -6.28 0.16
N VAL A 165 -2.21 -5.04 -0.28
CA VAL A 165 -1.30 -4.67 -1.38
C VAL A 165 0.03 -4.21 -0.80
N ALA A 166 1.08 -5.02 -0.98
CA ALA A 166 2.42 -4.68 -0.51
C ALA A 166 3.14 -3.73 -1.49
N LEU A 167 3.74 -2.67 -0.94
CA LEU A 167 4.51 -1.67 -1.67
C LEU A 167 5.90 -1.57 -1.06
N THR A 168 6.93 -1.81 -1.87
CA THR A 168 8.32 -1.58 -1.47
C THR A 168 8.63 -0.07 -1.40
N PRO A 169 9.66 0.36 -0.63
CA PRO A 169 10.04 1.77 -0.56
C PRO A 169 10.23 2.40 -1.94
N GLY A 170 9.56 3.53 -2.20
CA GLY A 170 9.60 4.23 -3.49
C GLY A 170 8.65 3.67 -4.56
N GLN A 171 8.06 2.48 -4.35
CA GLN A 171 7.07 1.93 -5.26
C GLN A 171 5.73 2.67 -5.13
N ALA A 172 5.05 2.79 -6.27
CA ALA A 172 3.72 3.35 -6.35
C ALA A 172 2.72 2.30 -6.85
N ALA A 173 1.47 2.46 -6.46
CA ALA A 173 0.36 1.70 -6.98
C ALA A 173 -0.86 2.59 -7.21
N VAL A 174 -1.71 2.19 -8.15
CA VAL A 174 -3.05 2.72 -8.30
C VAL A 174 -4.01 1.61 -7.93
N ILE A 175 -4.89 1.88 -6.96
CA ILE A 175 -5.91 0.93 -6.54
C ILE A 175 -7.25 1.45 -6.99
N TYR A 176 -7.90 0.71 -7.87
CA TYR A 176 -9.31 0.90 -8.19
C TYR A 176 -10.14 0.06 -7.24
N PHE A 177 -11.30 0.56 -6.84
CA PHE A 177 -12.17 -0.14 -5.93
C PHE A 177 -13.63 0.09 -6.30
N LYS A 178 -14.46 -0.94 -6.14
CA LYS A 178 -15.91 -0.88 -6.38
C LYS A 178 -16.70 -0.94 -5.08
N LEU A 179 -17.82 -0.23 -5.03
CA LEU A 179 -18.77 -0.23 -3.93
C LEU A 179 -20.15 -0.53 -4.51
N ASN A 180 -20.72 -1.66 -4.09
CA ASN A 180 -22.00 -2.14 -4.57
C ASN A 180 -23.00 -2.29 -3.41
N ASN A 181 -22.75 -1.63 -2.27
CA ASN A 181 -23.50 -1.78 -1.03
C ASN A 181 -24.42 -0.59 -0.73
N GLY A 182 -24.65 0.30 -1.72
CA GLY A 182 -25.48 1.49 -1.52
C GLY A 182 -24.85 2.60 -0.67
N THR A 183 -23.58 2.49 -0.27
CA THR A 183 -22.86 3.50 0.52
C THR A 183 -22.83 4.87 -0.16
N LEU A 184 -22.79 4.87 -1.49
CA LEU A 184 -22.86 6.04 -2.34
C LEU A 184 -23.88 5.78 -3.45
N THR A 185 -24.72 6.76 -3.70
CA THR A 185 -25.81 6.68 -4.68
C THR A 185 -25.71 7.81 -5.70
N SER A 186 -26.55 7.77 -6.72
CA SER A 186 -26.68 8.86 -7.71
C SER A 186 -26.99 10.22 -7.05
N LEU A 187 -27.66 10.23 -5.90
CA LEU A 187 -27.97 11.44 -5.11
C LEU A 187 -26.73 12.08 -4.49
N ASP A 188 -25.64 11.33 -4.31
CA ASP A 188 -24.39 11.83 -3.77
C ASP A 188 -23.51 12.50 -4.83
N SER A 189 -23.99 12.60 -6.08
CA SER A 189 -23.30 13.32 -7.13
C SER A 189 -23.10 14.79 -6.76
N GLY A 190 -21.85 15.26 -6.81
CA GLY A 190 -21.46 16.61 -6.39
C GLY A 190 -21.24 16.77 -4.88
N ALA A 191 -21.53 15.74 -4.07
CA ALA A 191 -21.28 15.78 -2.63
C ALA A 191 -19.81 15.45 -2.32
N SER A 192 -19.30 16.01 -1.22
CA SER A 192 -17.99 15.61 -0.68
C SER A 192 -18.11 14.30 0.08
N ALA A 193 -17.16 13.39 -0.14
CA ALA A 193 -16.99 12.16 0.60
C ALA A 193 -15.56 12.06 1.14
N SER A 194 -15.36 11.32 2.24
CA SER A 194 -14.03 11.00 2.76
C SER A 194 -13.66 9.57 2.35
N VAL A 195 -12.50 9.43 1.71
CA VAL A 195 -11.85 8.15 1.42
C VAL A 195 -10.65 8.03 2.35
N ASN A 196 -10.69 7.05 3.25
CA ASN A 196 -9.59 6.78 4.17
C ASN A 196 -8.85 5.55 3.70
N ILE A 197 -7.55 5.69 3.47
CA ILE A 197 -6.69 4.61 3.03
C ILE A 197 -5.71 4.32 4.15
N PHE A 198 -5.63 3.07 4.55
CA PHE A 198 -4.73 2.61 5.60
C PHE A 198 -3.74 1.61 5.02
N ALA A 199 -2.50 1.76 5.48
CA ALA A 199 -1.43 0.84 5.22
C ALA A 199 -0.66 0.57 6.51
N GLY A 200 -0.98 -0.57 7.14
CA GLY A 200 -0.47 -0.94 8.44
C GLY A 200 -0.93 0.04 9.52
N LYS A 201 0.02 0.77 10.13
CA LYS A 201 -0.28 1.78 11.16
C LYS A 201 -0.50 3.19 10.59
N THR A 202 -0.30 3.37 9.29
CA THR A 202 -0.39 4.68 8.64
C THR A 202 -1.74 4.82 7.95
N GLY A 203 -2.47 5.90 8.26
CA GLY A 203 -3.71 6.25 7.58
C GLY A 203 -3.56 7.58 6.85
N ALA A 204 -4.06 7.67 5.63
CA ALA A 204 -4.09 8.87 4.82
C ALA A 204 -5.54 9.17 4.42
N PRO A 205 -6.27 9.97 5.23
CA PRO A 205 -7.61 10.42 4.86
C PRO A 205 -7.52 11.40 3.69
N GLN A 206 -8.42 11.25 2.72
CA GLN A 206 -8.56 12.11 1.56
C GLN A 206 -10.00 12.58 1.44
N SER A 207 -10.20 13.88 1.30
CA SER A 207 -11.50 14.43 0.93
C SER A 207 -11.61 14.42 -0.59
N VAL A 208 -12.67 13.82 -1.12
CA VAL A 208 -12.94 13.70 -2.55
C VAL A 208 -14.33 14.23 -2.86
N THR A 209 -14.49 14.84 -4.02
CA THR A 209 -15.83 15.15 -4.53
C THR A 209 -16.31 13.96 -5.34
N VAL A 210 -17.52 13.50 -5.05
CA VAL A 210 -18.14 12.39 -5.76
C VAL A 210 -18.68 12.93 -7.09
N GLU A 211 -18.23 12.36 -8.20
CA GLU A 211 -18.65 12.77 -9.54
C GLU A 211 -19.75 11.82 -10.06
N GLY A 212 -20.85 12.37 -10.59
CA GLY A 212 -21.83 11.56 -11.31
C GLY A 212 -21.33 11.26 -12.72
N LYS A 213 -21.29 9.99 -13.09
CA LYS A 213 -20.96 9.55 -14.46
C LYS A 213 -22.01 8.55 -14.94
N SER A 214 -22.37 8.66 -16.22
CA SER A 214 -23.24 7.74 -16.94
C SER A 214 -22.46 6.91 -17.95
#